data_AF-X0Y8V4-F1
#
_entry.id   AF-X0Y8V4-F1
#
_cell.length_a   1.000
_cell.length_b   1.000
_cell.length_c   1.000
_cell.angle_alpha   90.00
_cell.angle_beta   90.00
_cell.angle_gamma   90.00
#
_symmetry.space_group_name_H-M   'P 1'
#
loop_
_entity.id
_entity.type
_entity.pdbx_description
1 polymer ?
#
loop_
_entity_poly.entity_id
_entity_poly.type
_entity_poly.pdbx_seq_one_letter_code
_entity_poly.pdbx_strand_id
1 'polypeptide(L)'
;MALPRLTEKQVKEDAEQQLRKFKRTKDFLVAIDTDGCVTDNMNGKQMLIFHPQFMEFYQLWEIESYYREIAEYYNLFSVDRGCNRFIAIQLTLTTLQNRKDVQQVLLEKRMKLPDIEPLNQYINYTKENKLGLGNP
;
A
#
# COMPACT_ATOMS: atom_id res chain seq x y z
N MET A 1 -8.58 12.03 -30.48
CA MET A 1 -8.78 10.59 -30.76
C MET A 1 -8.28 9.81 -29.57
N ALA A 2 -9.08 8.90 -29.02
CA ALA A 2 -8.62 8.01 -27.97
C ALA A 2 -7.52 7.09 -28.53
N LEU A 3 -6.47 6.83 -27.75
CA LEU A 3 -5.48 5.80 -28.13
C LEU A 3 -6.18 4.43 -28.15
N PRO A 4 -5.82 3.55 -29.10
CA PRO A 4 -6.34 2.18 -29.10
C PRO A 4 -5.91 1.47 -27.81
N ARG A 5 -6.76 0.62 -27.23
CA ARG A 5 -6.35 -0.19 -26.07
C ARG A 5 -5.28 -1.19 -26.49
N LEU A 6 -4.25 -1.37 -25.65
CA LEU A 6 -3.27 -2.43 -25.83
C LEU A 6 -3.92 -3.80 -25.63
N THR A 7 -3.48 -4.79 -26.40
CA THR A 7 -3.79 -6.21 -26.15
C THR A 7 -3.05 -6.73 -24.92
N GLU A 8 -3.53 -7.81 -24.30
CA GLU A 8 -2.83 -8.43 -23.17
C GLU A 8 -1.38 -8.80 -23.48
N LYS A 9 -1.11 -9.34 -24.68
CA LYS A 9 0.25 -9.66 -25.13
C LYS A 9 1.13 -8.42 -25.17
N GLN A 10 0.62 -7.32 -25.73
CA GLN A 10 1.34 -6.06 -25.80
C GLN A 10 1.60 -5.44 -24.43
N VAL A 11 0.65 -5.56 -23.48
CA VAL A 11 0.83 -5.10 -22.10
C VAL A 11 1.92 -5.92 -21.40
N LYS A 12 1.92 -7.25 -21.57
CA LYS A 12 2.93 -8.15 -21.00
C LYS A 12 4.34 -7.90 -21.55
N GLU A 13 4.45 -7.62 -22.84
CA GLU A 13 5.75 -7.34 -23.48
C GLU A 13 6.25 -5.94 -23.10
N ASP A 14 5.40 -4.92 -23.18
CA ASP A 14 5.72 -3.54 -22.84
C ASP A 14 4.44 -2.70 -22.57
N ALA A 15 4.07 -2.58 -21.29
CA ALA A 15 2.93 -1.78 -20.86
C ALA A 15 3.10 -0.26 -21.09
N GLU A 16 4.34 0.22 -21.12
CA GLU A 16 4.64 1.66 -21.21
C GLU A 16 4.80 2.16 -22.64
N GLN A 17 4.73 1.25 -23.63
CA GLN A 17 4.98 1.57 -25.04
C GLN A 17 4.15 2.74 -25.57
N GLN A 18 2.89 2.88 -25.11
CA GLN A 18 2.01 3.95 -25.55
C GLN A 18 2.41 5.31 -24.96
N LEU A 19 2.82 5.33 -23.69
CA LEU A 19 3.29 6.54 -23.02
C LEU A 19 4.57 7.04 -23.69
N ARG A 20 5.52 6.15 -23.98
CA ARG A 20 6.76 6.50 -24.70
C ARG A 20 6.51 7.02 -26.11
N LYS A 21 5.54 6.45 -26.82
CA LYS A 21 5.17 6.84 -28.20
C LYS A 21 4.15 7.99 -28.24
N PHE A 22 3.71 8.49 -27.08
CA PHE A 22 2.69 9.52 -27.01
C PHE A 22 3.20 10.82 -27.63
N LYS A 23 2.56 11.24 -28.72
CA LYS A 23 2.84 12.53 -29.35
C LYS A 23 2.03 13.61 -28.64
N ARG A 24 2.73 14.54 -27.97
CA ARG A 24 2.12 15.72 -27.32
C ARG A 24 1.32 16.53 -28.33
N THR A 25 0.06 16.84 -27.99
CA THR A 25 -0.85 17.67 -28.81
C THR A 25 -1.30 18.96 -28.11
N LYS A 26 -0.89 19.15 -26.85
CA LYS A 26 -1.26 20.27 -26.00
C LYS A 26 -0.03 20.81 -25.30
N ASP A 27 -0.01 22.12 -25.04
CA ASP A 27 1.13 22.75 -24.38
C ASP A 27 1.19 22.43 -22.88
N PHE A 28 0.06 22.09 -22.27
CA PHE A 28 0.02 21.79 -20.84
C PHE A 28 -0.83 20.55 -20.58
N LEU A 29 -0.41 19.77 -19.58
CA LEU A 29 -1.22 18.74 -18.94
C LEU A 29 -1.58 19.26 -17.55
N VAL A 30 -2.88 19.35 -17.27
CA VAL A 30 -3.40 19.60 -15.93
C VAL A 30 -4.05 18.31 -15.47
N ALA A 31 -3.43 17.63 -14.51
CA ALA A 31 -3.96 16.45 -13.86
C ALA A 31 -4.33 16.82 -12.42
N ILE A 32 -5.52 16.40 -12.00
CA ILE A 32 -6.03 16.66 -10.67
C ILE A 32 -6.25 15.29 -10.03
N ASP A 33 -5.46 14.99 -9.00
CA ASP A 33 -5.67 13.79 -8.20
C ASP A 33 -6.80 14.06 -7.19
N THR A 34 -7.71 13.11 -7.04
CA THR A 34 -8.88 13.29 -6.18
C THR A 34 -8.56 13.01 -4.72
N ASP A 35 -7.86 11.92 -4.43
CA ASP A 35 -7.63 11.42 -3.08
C ASP A 35 -6.41 12.10 -2.45
N GLY A 36 -6.59 12.79 -1.33
CA GLY A 36 -5.50 13.48 -0.64
C GLY A 36 -4.98 14.74 -1.35
N CYS A 37 -5.59 15.14 -2.48
CA CYS A 37 -5.31 16.41 -3.16
C CYS A 37 -6.56 17.30 -3.27
N VAL A 38 -7.60 16.89 -4.01
CA VAL A 38 -8.88 17.64 -4.05
C VAL A 38 -9.74 17.38 -2.82
N THR A 39 -9.72 16.15 -2.32
CA THR A 39 -10.53 15.74 -1.17
C THR A 39 -9.64 15.20 -0.06
N ASP A 40 -9.83 15.71 1.16
CA ASP A 40 -9.18 15.17 2.35
C ASP A 40 -9.93 13.92 2.84
N ASN A 41 -9.90 12.88 2.02
CA ASN A 41 -10.59 11.63 2.30
C ASN A 41 -9.64 10.52 2.77
N MET A 42 -8.32 10.73 2.73
CA MET A 42 -7.34 9.70 3.06
C MET A 42 -7.37 9.34 4.55
N ASN A 43 -7.56 10.33 5.43
CA ASN A 43 -7.72 10.07 6.86
C ASN A 43 -8.94 9.19 7.12
N GLY A 44 -10.10 9.53 6.53
CA GLY A 44 -11.32 8.73 6.64
C GLY A 44 -11.15 7.31 6.11
N LYS A 45 -10.57 7.15 4.91
CA LYS A 45 -10.32 5.83 4.31
C LYS A 45 -9.43 4.95 5.20
N GLN A 46 -8.33 5.51 5.70
CA GLN A 46 -7.41 4.75 6.54
C GLN A 46 -8.03 4.46 7.92
N MET A 47 -8.44 5.49 8.64
CA MET A 47 -8.83 5.38 10.05
C MET A 47 -10.20 4.72 10.25
N LEU A 48 -11.16 4.96 9.35
CA LEU A 48 -12.54 4.47 9.49
C LEU A 48 -12.80 3.17 8.73
N ILE A 49 -12.03 2.88 7.67
CA ILE A 49 -12.29 1.73 6.80
C ILE A 49 -11.13 0.73 6.83
N PHE A 50 -9.93 1.11 6.40
CA PHE A 50 -8.84 0.16 6.18
C PHE A 50 -8.24 -0.38 7.47
N HIS A 51 -7.96 0.47 8.47
CA HIS A 51 -7.41 0.01 9.74
C HIS A 51 -8.41 -0.90 10.48
N PRO A 52 -9.70 -0.53 10.63
CA PRO A 52 -10.70 -1.43 11.22
C PRO A 52 -10.82 -2.76 10.48
N GLN A 53 -10.88 -2.74 9.15
CA GLN A 53 -11.02 -3.98 8.37
C GLN A 53 -9.81 -4.92 8.54
N PHE A 54 -8.59 -4.36 8.59
CA PHE A 54 -7.39 -5.14 8.81
C PHE A 54 -7.34 -5.74 10.22
N MET A 55 -7.63 -4.91 11.24
CA MET A 55 -7.64 -5.37 12.63
C MET A 55 -8.74 -6.40 12.88
N GLU A 56 -9.92 -6.26 12.28
CA GLU A 56 -10.99 -7.25 12.36
C GLU A 56 -10.55 -8.58 11.76
N PHE A 57 -10.02 -8.57 10.54
CA PHE A 57 -9.61 -9.79 9.84
C PHE A 57 -8.52 -10.56 10.60
N TYR A 58 -7.55 -9.86 11.18
CA TYR A 58 -6.44 -10.46 11.93
C TYR A 58 -6.65 -10.50 13.44
N GLN A 59 -7.84 -10.14 13.93
CA GLN A 59 -8.19 -10.13 15.35
C GLN A 59 -7.21 -9.31 16.22
N LEU A 60 -6.90 -8.09 15.79
CA LEU A 60 -5.88 -7.20 16.40
C LEU A 60 -6.46 -6.08 17.28
N TRP A 61 -7.75 -6.10 17.60
CA TRP A 61 -8.41 -5.01 18.35
C TRP A 61 -7.80 -4.73 19.73
N GLU A 62 -7.29 -5.75 20.42
CA GLU A 62 -6.63 -5.60 21.73
C GLU A 62 -5.31 -4.79 21.67
N ILE A 63 -4.76 -4.57 20.46
CA ILE A 63 -3.59 -3.71 20.23
C ILE A 63 -3.93 -2.49 19.36
N GLU A 64 -5.20 -2.08 19.29
CA GLU A 64 -5.69 -1.03 18.39
C GLU A 64 -4.83 0.24 18.44
N SER A 65 -4.50 0.74 19.63
CA SER A 65 -3.70 1.97 19.77
C SER A 65 -2.31 1.83 19.15
N TYR A 66 -1.64 0.68 19.35
CA TYR A 66 -0.33 0.41 18.76
C TYR A 66 -0.41 0.24 17.25
N TYR A 67 -1.43 -0.47 16.76
CA TYR A 67 -1.64 -0.67 15.33
C TYR A 67 -1.90 0.67 14.64
N ARG A 68 -2.83 1.48 15.15
CA ARG A 68 -3.20 2.77 14.57
C ARG A 68 -2.04 3.76 14.56
N GLU A 69 -1.28 3.86 15.64
CA GLU A 69 -0.10 4.73 15.71
C GLU A 69 0.84 4.48 14.51
N ILE A 70 1.16 3.22 14.25
CA ILE A 70 2.11 2.82 13.20
C ILE A 70 1.47 2.89 11.82
N ALA A 71 0.24 2.39 11.68
CA ALA A 71 -0.46 2.38 10.40
C ALA A 71 -0.74 3.81 9.93
N GLU A 72 -1.15 4.72 10.81
CA GLU A 72 -1.34 6.14 10.50
C GLU A 72 0.00 6.83 10.19
N TYR A 73 1.08 6.50 10.90
CA TYR A 73 2.40 7.01 10.55
C TYR A 73 2.78 6.68 9.10
N TYR A 74 2.76 5.39 8.70
CA TYR A 74 3.15 5.01 7.34
C TYR A 74 2.15 5.41 6.26
N ASN A 75 0.85 5.37 6.55
CA ASN A 75 -0.17 5.63 5.54
C ASN A 75 -0.57 7.11 5.41
N LEU A 76 -0.34 7.93 6.46
CA LEU A 76 -0.85 9.31 6.51
C LEU A 76 0.21 10.35 6.86
N PHE A 77 1.15 10.09 7.78
CA PHE A 77 1.90 11.18 8.44
C PHE A 77 3.42 11.12 8.28
N SER A 78 3.94 10.15 7.52
CA SER A 78 5.38 10.00 7.26
C SER A 78 5.77 10.34 5.82
N VAL A 79 7.08 10.35 5.57
CA VAL A 79 7.65 10.46 4.22
C VAL A 79 7.31 9.26 3.33
N ASP A 80 6.91 8.14 3.93
CA ASP A 80 6.47 6.94 3.21
C ASP A 80 4.99 7.03 2.79
N ARG A 81 4.29 8.13 3.14
CA ARG A 81 2.90 8.36 2.74
C ARG A 81 2.77 8.24 1.21
N GLY A 82 1.79 7.45 0.77
CA GLY A 82 1.54 7.21 -0.65
C GLY A 82 2.42 6.13 -1.27
N CYS A 83 3.25 5.43 -0.48
CA CYS A 83 3.91 4.23 -0.93
C CYS A 83 2.88 3.13 -1.30
N ASN A 84 3.35 2.13 -2.04
CA ASN A 84 2.49 1.01 -2.43
C ASN A 84 1.95 0.29 -1.18
N ARG A 85 0.67 -0.12 -1.22
CA ARG A 85 -0.02 -0.77 -0.09
C ARG A 85 0.72 -2.00 0.46
N PHE A 86 1.35 -2.82 -0.39
CA PHE A 86 2.11 -3.97 0.07
C PHE A 86 3.32 -3.55 0.92
N ILE A 87 3.98 -2.45 0.54
CA ILE A 87 5.07 -1.86 1.30
C ILE A 87 4.56 -1.26 2.61
N ALA A 88 3.46 -0.51 2.58
CA ALA A 88 2.87 0.08 3.79
C ALA A 88 2.50 -0.97 4.85
N ILE A 89 1.92 -2.10 4.41
CA ILE A 89 1.60 -3.23 5.30
C ILE A 89 2.89 -3.88 5.83
N GLN A 90 3.89 -4.09 4.97
CA GLN A 90 5.18 -4.65 5.38
C GLN A 90 5.84 -3.78 6.47
N LEU A 91 5.91 -2.46 6.26
CA LEU A 91 6.44 -1.51 7.23
C LEU A 91 5.66 -1.55 8.55
N THR A 92 4.32 -1.55 8.47
CA THR A 92 3.45 -1.59 9.65
C THR A 92 3.70 -2.84 10.49
N LEU A 93 3.67 -4.02 9.87
CA LEU A 93 3.87 -5.29 10.56
C LEU A 93 5.30 -5.46 11.08
N THR A 94 6.30 -5.06 10.31
CA THR A 94 7.71 -5.10 10.72
C THR A 94 7.93 -4.22 11.95
N THR A 95 7.37 -3.00 11.97
CA THR A 95 7.51 -2.08 13.09
C THR A 95 6.76 -2.58 14.34
N LEU A 96 5.56 -3.14 14.17
CA LEU A 96 4.83 -3.80 15.27
C LEU A 96 5.64 -4.97 15.85
N GLN A 97 6.23 -5.82 15.00
CA GLN A 97 7.03 -6.97 15.42
C GLN A 97 8.29 -6.56 16.19
N ASN A 98 8.90 -5.42 15.87
CA ASN A 98 10.16 -4.96 16.47
C ASN A 98 9.99 -4.10 17.73
N ARG A 99 8.76 -3.70 18.07
CA ARG A 99 8.45 -2.90 19.25
C ARG A 99 8.33 -3.75 20.51
N LYS A 100 9.17 -3.47 21.52
CA LYS A 100 9.23 -4.23 22.79
C LYS A 100 7.93 -4.17 23.59
N ASP A 101 7.30 -2.99 23.62
CA ASP A 101 6.00 -2.77 24.27
C ASP A 101 4.89 -3.58 23.59
N VAL A 102 4.87 -3.61 22.26
CA VAL A 102 3.93 -4.45 21.49
C VAL A 102 4.17 -5.94 21.75
N GLN A 103 5.43 -6.41 21.72
CA GLN A 103 5.77 -7.80 22.02
C GLN A 103 5.27 -8.24 23.40
N GLN A 104 5.42 -7.38 24.42
CA GLN A 104 4.95 -7.65 25.77
C GLN A 104 3.42 -7.82 25.82
N VAL A 105 2.66 -6.90 25.20
CA VAL A 105 1.20 -6.98 25.16
C VAL A 105 0.73 -8.22 24.40
N LEU A 106 1.38 -8.57 23.28
CA LEU A 106 1.06 -9.78 22.52
C LEU A 106 1.23 -11.05 23.36
N LEU A 107 2.29 -11.14 24.17
CA LEU A 107 2.53 -12.27 25.07
C LEU A 107 1.45 -12.34 26.17
N GLU A 108 1.16 -11.23 26.83
CA GLU A 108 0.15 -11.13 27.89
C GLU A 108 -1.25 -11.51 27.40
N LYS A 109 -1.62 -11.02 26.22
CA LYS A 109 -2.91 -11.26 25.57
C LYS A 109 -2.96 -12.59 24.80
N ARG A 110 -1.85 -13.32 24.72
CA ARG A 110 -1.68 -14.56 23.92
C ARG A 110 -2.08 -14.38 22.44
N MET A 111 -1.76 -13.22 21.90
CA MET A 111 -2.05 -12.84 20.52
C MET A 111 -0.82 -13.07 19.62
N LYS A 112 -1.07 -13.15 18.32
CA LYS A 112 -0.03 -13.21 17.30
C LYS A 112 -0.32 -12.20 16.21
N LEU A 113 0.72 -11.51 15.76
CA LEU A 113 0.65 -10.74 14.53
C LEU A 113 0.55 -11.68 13.33
N PRO A 114 -0.04 -11.24 12.21
CA PRO A 114 -0.02 -12.00 10.98
C PRO A 114 1.40 -12.30 10.53
N ASP A 115 1.58 -13.47 9.90
CA ASP A 115 2.84 -13.84 9.28
C ASP A 115 3.13 -12.91 8.09
N ILE A 116 4.29 -12.26 8.14
CA ILE A 116 4.74 -11.30 7.14
C ILE A 116 5.51 -11.98 6.00
N GLU A 117 5.95 -13.23 6.19
CA GLU A 117 6.81 -13.91 5.20
C GLU A 117 6.17 -14.07 3.82
N PRO A 118 4.88 -14.43 3.66
CA PRO A 118 4.26 -14.48 2.34
C PRO A 118 4.28 -13.12 1.62
N LEU A 119 4.11 -12.03 2.37
CA LEU A 119 4.18 -10.67 1.85
C LEU A 119 5.61 -10.31 1.42
N ASN A 120 6.60 -10.64 2.25
CA ASN A 120 8.02 -10.44 1.95
C ASN A 120 8.43 -11.19 0.68
N GLN A 121 8.03 -12.45 0.57
CA GLN A 121 8.29 -13.28 -0.60
C GLN A 121 7.65 -12.71 -1.87
N TYR A 122 6.40 -12.23 -1.79
CA TYR A 122 5.73 -11.59 -2.91
C TYR A 122 6.47 -10.31 -3.35
N ILE A 123 6.83 -9.44 -2.41
CA ILE A 123 7.58 -8.20 -2.71
C ILE A 123 8.92 -8.54 -3.37
N ASN A 124 9.67 -9.50 -2.83
CA ASN A 124 10.95 -9.94 -3.40
C ASN A 124 10.77 -10.52 -4.81
N TYR A 125 9.78 -11.39 -5.00
CA TYR A 125 9.46 -11.96 -6.31
C TYR A 125 9.19 -10.87 -7.35
N THR A 126 8.36 -9.86 -7.03
CA THR A 126 8.09 -8.77 -7.98
C THR A 126 9.34 -7.97 -8.31
N LYS A 127 10.20 -7.70 -7.32
CA LYS A 127 11.46 -6.98 -7.51
C LYS A 127 12.43 -7.73 -8.40
N GLU A 128 12.63 -9.03 -8.15
CA GLU A 128 13.53 -9.90 -8.93
C GLU A 128 13.08 -10.04 -10.39
N ASN A 129 11.77 -10.10 -10.61
CA ASN A 129 11.18 -10.25 -11.93
C ASN A 129 10.85 -8.90 -12.62
N LYS A 130 11.22 -7.77 -12.00
CA LYS A 130 10.94 -6.39 -12.49
C LYS A 130 9.45 -6.14 -12.78
N LEU A 131 8.59 -6.66 -11.92
CA LEU A 131 7.14 -6.51 -11.97
C LEU A 131 6.68 -5.36 -11.06
N GLY A 132 5.53 -4.76 -11.39
CA GLY A 132 4.85 -3.80 -10.53
C GLY A 132 4.16 -4.49 -9.34
N LEU A 133 4.11 -3.81 -8.19
CA LEU A 133 3.36 -4.29 -7.03
C LEU A 133 1.86 -4.05 -7.22
N GLY A 134 1.07 -5.12 -7.27
CA GLY A 134 -0.40 -5.04 -7.35
C GLY A 134 -1.02 -5.08 -8.74
N ASN A 135 -0.22 -5.23 -9.80
CA ASN A 135 -0.69 -5.63 -11.13
C ASN A 135 -0.06 -6.98 -11.50
N PRO A 136 -0.84 -8.04 -11.78
CA PRO A 136 -0.33 -9.21 -12.51
C PRO A 136 -0.02 -8.87 -13.98
#